data_AF-A0A9D8FDJ8-F1
#
_entry.id   AF-A0A9D8FDJ8-F1
#
_cell.length_a   1.000
_cell.length_b   1.000
_cell.length_c   1.000
_cell.angle_alpha   90.00
_cell.angle_beta   90.00
_cell.angle_gamma   90.00
#
_symmetry.space_group_name_H-M   'P 1'
#
loop_
_entity.id
_entity.type
_entity.pdbx_description
1 polymer ?
#
loop_
_entity_poly.entity_id
_entity_poly.type
_entity_poly.pdbx_seq_one_letter_code
_entity_poly.pdbx_strand_id
1 'polypeptide(L)'
;SDFEKNTQPLWDFLDALHPFLWRKAKVFPTSASQMVSLLNDNEIFISFSFNPNSVSNAIKNGELPNTIRTYIHTNGTIGNAHFVGIPFNSSARQGAMVFANFLLSPEAQARKADPTIWGDPTVLDTQKLVGRDKDLFDAVPKGIATLTPKELGQGLPEPHVSWVQALEKKWLETYSK
;
A
#
# COMPACT_ATOMS: atom_id res chain seq x y z
N SER A 1 18.82 -24.11 -2.95
CA SER A 1 19.26 -22.81 -3.47
C SER A 1 20.26 -22.22 -2.49
N ASP A 2 21.21 -21.43 -2.96
CA ASP A 2 22.14 -20.71 -2.09
C ASP A 2 21.48 -19.39 -1.65
N PHE A 3 20.72 -19.45 -0.54
CA PHE A 3 19.98 -18.30 0.00
C PHE A 3 20.92 -17.12 0.31
N GLU A 4 22.06 -17.40 0.96
CA GLU A 4 23.03 -16.38 1.37
C GLU A 4 23.60 -15.69 0.13
N LYS A 5 24.09 -16.46 -0.85
CA LYS A 5 24.63 -15.87 -2.10
C LYS A 5 23.59 -15.05 -2.85
N ASN A 6 22.34 -15.49 -2.91
CA ASN A 6 21.29 -14.79 -3.64
C ASN A 6 20.80 -13.52 -2.93
N THR A 7 20.91 -13.46 -1.59
CA THR A 7 20.41 -12.34 -0.79
C THR A 7 21.51 -11.40 -0.32
N GLN A 8 22.79 -11.74 -0.50
CA GLN A 8 23.93 -10.87 -0.13
C GLN A 8 23.77 -9.42 -0.61
N PRO A 9 23.38 -9.13 -1.87
CA PRO A 9 23.22 -7.74 -2.32
C PRO A 9 22.12 -6.96 -1.57
N LEU A 10 21.08 -7.65 -1.09
CA LEU A 10 20.04 -7.04 -0.27
C LEU A 10 20.60 -6.63 1.09
N TRP A 11 21.35 -7.51 1.74
CA TRP A 11 21.92 -7.24 3.07
C TRP A 11 22.99 -6.14 3.00
N ASP A 12 23.87 -6.17 1.99
CA ASP A 12 24.88 -5.11 1.78
C ASP A 12 24.20 -3.73 1.62
N PHE A 13 23.09 -3.68 0.88
CA PHE A 13 22.30 -2.46 0.73
C PHE A 13 21.65 -2.01 2.03
N LEU A 14 21.02 -2.94 2.77
CA LEU A 14 20.37 -2.63 4.04
C LEU A 14 21.38 -2.16 5.10
N ASP A 15 22.56 -2.75 5.16
CA ASP A 15 23.63 -2.34 6.07
C ASP A 15 24.12 -0.92 5.76
N ALA A 16 24.27 -0.58 4.48
CA ALA A 16 24.61 0.77 4.04
C ALA A 16 23.49 1.78 4.35
N LEU A 17 22.22 1.35 4.33
CA LEU A 17 21.05 2.19 4.57
C LEU A 17 20.78 2.45 6.06
N HIS A 18 21.01 1.46 6.93
CA HIS A 18 20.67 1.49 8.35
C HIS A 18 21.09 2.77 9.10
N PRO A 19 22.31 3.31 8.91
CA PRO A 19 22.74 4.56 9.57
C PRO A 19 21.89 5.79 9.21
N PHE A 20 21.21 5.77 8.06
CA PHE A 20 20.38 6.87 7.55
C PHE A 20 18.89 6.71 7.88
N LEU A 21 18.47 5.55 8.38
CA LEU A 21 17.10 5.34 8.82
C LEU A 21 16.81 6.13 10.11
N TRP A 22 15.51 6.34 10.37
CA TRP A 22 15.05 7.02 11.56
C TRP A 22 15.69 6.43 12.82
N ARG A 23 16.21 7.30 13.69
CA ARG A 23 16.94 6.91 14.92
C ARG A 23 18.09 5.92 14.67
N LYS A 24 18.73 5.97 13.49
CA LYS A 24 19.79 5.04 13.05
C LYS A 24 19.34 3.59 13.13
N ALA A 25 18.06 3.34 12.83
CA ALA A 25 17.43 2.02 12.88
C ALA A 25 17.50 1.30 14.23
N LYS A 26 17.70 2.02 15.33
CA LYS A 26 17.56 1.46 16.69
C LYS A 26 16.11 1.19 17.07
N VAL A 27 15.19 1.90 16.42
CA VAL A 27 13.75 1.74 16.53
C VAL A 27 13.14 2.00 15.16
N PHE A 28 12.05 1.30 14.86
CA PHE A 28 11.29 1.46 13.62
C PHE A 28 9.89 1.97 13.93
N PRO A 29 9.27 2.75 13.03
CA PRO A 29 7.86 3.08 13.15
C PRO A 29 7.01 1.81 13.18
N THR A 30 6.05 1.73 14.09
CA THR A 30 5.20 0.55 14.32
C THR A 30 3.94 0.57 13.47
N SER A 31 3.67 1.66 12.74
CA SER A 31 2.49 1.78 11.87
C SER A 31 2.68 2.82 10.76
N ALA A 32 1.85 2.71 9.73
CA ALA A 32 1.78 3.72 8.67
C ALA A 32 1.38 5.09 9.22
N SER A 33 0.44 5.15 10.16
CA SER A 33 0.04 6.40 10.82
C SER A 33 1.20 7.06 11.57
N GLN A 34 2.07 6.29 12.24
CA GLN A 34 3.25 6.85 12.88
C GLN A 34 4.23 7.42 11.85
N MET A 35 4.42 6.75 10.70
CA MET A 35 5.25 7.30 9.63
C MET A 35 4.70 8.64 9.10
N VAL A 36 3.38 8.78 8.98
CA VAL A 36 2.74 10.06 8.59
C VAL A 36 3.07 11.16 9.60
N SER A 37 2.93 10.89 10.90
CA SER A 37 3.29 11.88 11.94
C SER A 37 4.77 12.26 11.87
N LEU A 38 5.67 11.27 11.74
CA LEU A 38 7.12 11.52 11.62
C LEU A 38 7.48 12.33 10.37
N LEU A 39 6.76 12.10 9.26
CA LEU A 39 6.95 12.87 8.03
C LEU A 39 6.47 14.32 8.22
N ASN A 40 5.34 14.53 8.88
CA ASN A 40 4.83 15.87 9.20
C ASN A 40 5.76 16.65 10.14
N ASP A 41 6.39 15.96 11.08
CA ASP A 41 7.35 16.53 12.04
C ASP A 41 8.76 16.70 11.45
N ASN A 42 8.94 16.40 10.16
CA ASN A 42 10.22 16.40 9.44
C ASN A 42 11.29 15.47 10.06
N GLU A 43 10.90 14.45 10.83
CA GLU A 43 11.83 13.45 11.38
C GLU A 43 12.27 12.41 10.33
N ILE A 44 11.47 12.22 9.28
CA ILE A 44 11.79 11.38 8.13
C ILE A 44 11.49 12.12 6.83
N PHE A 45 12.21 11.75 5.76
CA PHE A 45 11.99 12.33 4.42
C PHE A 45 11.03 11.50 3.55
N ILE A 46 10.90 10.20 3.84
CA ILE A 46 10.09 9.25 3.06
C ILE A 46 9.26 8.40 4.02
N SER A 47 7.96 8.34 3.81
CA SER A 47 7.04 7.38 4.43
C SER A 47 6.60 6.33 3.42
N PHE A 48 6.37 5.08 3.86
CA PHE A 48 5.84 4.03 3.00
C PHE A 48 4.32 3.90 3.14
N SER A 49 3.62 3.65 2.04
CA SER A 49 2.20 3.33 2.03
C SER A 49 1.89 2.24 1.00
N PHE A 50 0.92 1.37 1.34
CA PHE A 50 0.32 0.41 0.42
C PHE A 50 -0.89 0.96 -0.33
N ASN A 51 -1.41 2.12 0.07
CA ASN A 51 -2.52 2.77 -0.61
C ASN A 51 -2.01 4.04 -1.35
N PRO A 52 -2.18 4.12 -2.68
CA PRO A 52 -1.69 5.23 -3.49
C PRO A 52 -2.39 6.58 -3.21
N ASN A 53 -3.51 6.57 -2.51
CA ASN A 53 -4.24 7.77 -2.09
C ASN A 53 -3.91 8.23 -0.67
N SER A 54 -3.10 7.49 0.09
CA SER A 54 -2.84 7.82 1.51
C SER A 54 -2.33 9.25 1.72
N VAL A 55 -1.44 9.73 0.85
CA VAL A 55 -0.89 11.10 0.97
C VAL A 55 -1.98 12.15 0.74
N SER A 56 -2.83 11.96 -0.28
CA SER A 56 -3.98 12.84 -0.55
C SER A 56 -4.97 12.86 0.62
N ASN A 57 -5.23 11.70 1.23
CA ASN A 57 -6.12 11.58 2.38
C ASN A 57 -5.54 12.31 3.60
N ALA A 58 -4.26 12.08 3.91
CA ALA A 58 -3.57 12.73 5.02
C ALA A 58 -3.52 14.26 4.84
N ILE A 59 -3.28 14.76 3.63
CA ILE A 59 -3.35 16.21 3.33
C ILE A 59 -4.75 16.75 3.60
N LYS A 60 -5.79 16.04 3.15
CA LYS A 60 -7.18 16.45 3.34
C LYS A 60 -7.59 16.47 4.81
N ASN A 61 -7.06 15.54 5.61
CA ASN A 61 -7.30 15.46 7.05
C ASN A 61 -6.46 16.46 7.86
N GLY A 62 -5.55 17.22 7.22
CA GLY A 62 -4.64 18.13 7.91
C GLY A 62 -3.48 17.44 8.63
N GLU A 63 -3.21 16.17 8.31
CA GLU A 63 -2.10 15.38 8.86
C GLU A 63 -0.78 15.63 8.13
N LEU A 64 -0.84 16.11 6.88
CA LEU A 64 0.33 16.48 6.08
C LEU A 64 0.12 17.82 5.37
N PRO A 65 1.20 18.59 5.13
CA PRO A 65 1.11 19.80 4.32
C PRO A 65 0.90 19.45 2.84
N ASN A 66 0.28 20.37 2.10
CA ASN A 66 -0.03 20.21 0.67
C ASN A 66 1.21 20.22 -0.26
N THR A 67 2.42 20.22 0.29
CA THR A 67 3.71 20.13 -0.40
C THR A 67 4.23 18.68 -0.53
N ILE A 68 3.69 17.74 0.26
CA ILE A 68 4.07 16.32 0.16
C ILE A 68 3.50 15.69 -1.11
N ARG A 69 4.27 14.82 -1.76
CA ARG A 69 3.88 14.12 -2.98
C ARG A 69 4.18 12.63 -2.88
N THR A 70 3.36 11.85 -3.56
CA THR A 70 3.60 10.41 -3.76
C THR A 70 4.72 10.20 -4.76
N TYR A 71 5.58 9.23 -4.49
CA TYR A 71 6.75 8.89 -5.31
C TYR A 71 6.76 7.39 -5.59
N ILE A 72 7.08 7.03 -6.83
CA ILE A 72 7.25 5.65 -7.30
C ILE A 72 8.63 5.56 -7.98
N HIS A 73 9.39 4.49 -7.71
CA HIS A 73 10.68 4.27 -8.37
C HIS A 73 10.50 4.03 -9.87
N THR A 74 11.49 4.42 -10.68
CA THR A 74 11.48 4.19 -12.14
C THR A 74 11.27 2.73 -12.52
N ASN A 75 11.79 1.78 -11.72
CA ASN A 75 11.64 0.35 -11.95
C ASN A 75 10.37 -0.25 -11.31
N GLY A 76 9.47 0.58 -10.80
CA GLY A 76 8.27 0.16 -10.08
C GLY A 76 8.50 -0.09 -8.59
N THR A 77 7.41 -0.43 -7.90
CA THR A 77 7.38 -0.80 -6.48
C THR A 77 6.70 -2.13 -6.31
N ILE A 78 6.92 -2.80 -5.17
CA ILE A 78 6.17 -4.01 -4.83
C ILE A 78 4.68 -3.65 -4.78
N GLY A 79 3.87 -4.41 -5.52
CA GLY A 79 2.42 -4.28 -5.54
C GLY A 79 1.79 -5.54 -4.95
N ASN A 80 0.78 -5.36 -4.11
CA ASN A 80 -0.03 -6.45 -3.60
C ASN A 80 -1.52 -6.21 -3.90
N ALA A 81 -2.30 -7.28 -3.74
CA ALA A 81 -3.75 -7.23 -3.81
C ALA A 81 -4.32 -7.80 -2.50
N HIS A 82 -5.39 -7.19 -2.01
CA HIS A 82 -6.14 -7.71 -0.88
C HIS A 82 -7.33 -8.55 -1.36
N PHE A 83 -7.61 -9.64 -0.65
CA PHE A 83 -8.66 -10.59 -1.02
C PHE A 83 -9.75 -10.64 0.05
N VAL A 84 -11.00 -10.82 -0.38
CA VAL A 84 -12.13 -11.12 0.50
C VAL A 84 -12.28 -12.63 0.58
N GLY A 85 -12.05 -13.20 1.76
CA GLY A 85 -12.19 -14.64 2.02
C GLY A 85 -13.44 -14.99 2.81
N ILE A 86 -14.07 -16.11 2.47
CA ILE A 86 -15.15 -16.73 3.29
C ILE A 86 -14.56 -17.96 3.97
N PRO A 87 -14.43 -17.98 5.31
CA PRO A 87 -13.89 -19.13 6.03
C PRO A 87 -14.70 -20.40 5.76
N PHE A 88 -14.03 -21.55 5.70
CA PHE A 88 -14.67 -22.84 5.42
C PHE A 88 -15.76 -23.20 6.45
N ASN A 89 -15.65 -22.71 7.68
CA ASN A 89 -16.57 -22.94 8.79
C ASN A 89 -17.57 -21.78 9.02
N SER A 90 -17.74 -20.86 8.06
CA SER A 90 -18.71 -19.77 8.17
C SER A 90 -20.13 -20.31 8.37
N SER A 91 -20.79 -19.88 9.46
CA SER A 91 -22.19 -20.21 9.76
C SER A 91 -23.20 -19.55 8.82
N ALA A 92 -22.77 -18.55 8.03
CA ALA A 92 -23.60 -17.75 7.14
C ALA A 92 -23.01 -17.67 5.72
N ARG A 93 -22.56 -18.81 5.17
CA ARG A 93 -21.85 -18.86 3.87
C ARG A 93 -22.60 -18.17 2.73
N GLN A 94 -23.91 -18.43 2.58
CA GLN A 94 -24.70 -17.83 1.51
C GLN A 94 -24.79 -16.30 1.65
N GLY A 95 -25.00 -15.80 2.87
CA GLY A 95 -25.02 -14.37 3.14
C GLY A 95 -23.67 -13.71 2.88
N ALA A 96 -22.58 -14.36 3.26
CA ALA A 96 -21.22 -13.89 2.98
C ALA A 96 -20.94 -13.80 1.48
N MET A 97 -21.44 -14.75 0.67
CA MET A 97 -21.31 -14.70 -0.80
C MET A 97 -22.08 -13.52 -1.40
N VAL A 98 -23.29 -13.23 -0.92
CA VAL A 98 -24.07 -12.06 -1.35
C VAL A 98 -23.33 -10.77 -1.03
N PHE A 99 -22.78 -10.66 0.19
CA PHE A 99 -21.99 -9.50 0.59
C PHE A 99 -20.72 -9.34 -0.24
N ALA A 100 -19.99 -10.44 -0.51
CA ALA A 100 -18.81 -10.41 -1.38
C ALA A 100 -19.15 -9.94 -2.80
N ASN A 101 -20.30 -10.38 -3.34
CA ASN A 101 -20.78 -9.89 -4.65
C ASN A 101 -21.13 -8.39 -4.60
N PHE A 102 -21.76 -7.92 -3.52
CA PHE A 102 -22.02 -6.49 -3.33
C PHE A 102 -20.74 -5.67 -3.27
N LEU A 103 -19.68 -6.15 -2.61
CA LEU A 103 -18.40 -5.45 -2.55
C LEU A 103 -17.76 -5.25 -3.94
N LEU A 104 -18.14 -6.05 -4.94
CA LEU A 104 -17.70 -5.89 -6.34
C LEU A 104 -18.62 -4.97 -7.18
N SER A 105 -19.69 -4.43 -6.60
CA SER A 105 -20.56 -3.48 -7.32
C SER A 105 -19.85 -2.15 -7.62
N PRO A 106 -20.19 -1.47 -8.73
CA PRO A 106 -19.71 -0.12 -9.03
C PRO A 106 -19.93 0.86 -7.87
N GLU A 107 -21.08 0.82 -7.20
CA GLU A 107 -21.38 1.70 -6.07
C GLU A 107 -20.44 1.47 -4.88
N ALA A 108 -20.23 0.21 -4.48
CA ALA A 108 -19.33 -0.11 -3.37
C ALA A 108 -17.88 0.28 -3.70
N GLN A 109 -17.47 0.02 -4.94
CA GLN A 109 -16.12 0.27 -5.41
C GLN A 109 -15.81 1.77 -5.60
N ALA A 110 -16.76 2.55 -6.12
CA ALA A 110 -16.63 4.00 -6.22
C ALA A 110 -16.59 4.64 -4.83
N ARG A 111 -17.45 4.19 -3.90
CA ARG A 111 -17.44 4.64 -2.50
C ARG A 111 -16.13 4.29 -1.79
N LYS A 112 -15.58 3.10 -2.05
CA LYS A 112 -14.27 2.66 -1.53
C LYS A 112 -13.14 3.55 -2.07
N ALA A 113 -13.18 3.88 -3.36
CA ALA A 113 -12.18 4.73 -4.00
C ALA A 113 -12.24 6.20 -3.57
N ASP A 114 -13.34 6.65 -2.95
CA ASP A 114 -13.47 8.01 -2.45
C ASP A 114 -12.46 8.29 -1.32
N PRO A 115 -11.53 9.25 -1.51
CA PRO A 115 -10.52 9.61 -0.52
C PRO A 115 -11.11 10.13 0.81
N THR A 116 -12.37 10.55 0.82
CA THR A 116 -13.07 10.99 2.05
C THR A 116 -13.59 9.86 2.91
N ILE A 117 -13.59 8.64 2.38
CA ILE A 117 -14.16 7.46 3.05
C ILE A 117 -13.06 6.45 3.33
N TRP A 118 -12.39 5.98 2.29
CA TRP A 118 -11.30 5.00 2.40
C TRP A 118 -10.17 5.35 1.44
N GLY A 119 -10.50 5.65 0.18
CA GLY A 119 -9.54 6.01 -0.85
C GLY A 119 -8.76 4.81 -1.38
N ASP A 120 -9.16 3.57 -1.13
CA ASP A 120 -8.46 2.42 -1.68
C ASP A 120 -8.96 2.15 -3.12
N PRO A 121 -8.08 2.04 -4.15
CA PRO A 121 -8.50 1.94 -5.54
C PRO A 121 -9.48 0.80 -5.82
N THR A 122 -10.24 0.98 -6.90
CA THR A 122 -11.15 -0.05 -7.39
C THR A 122 -10.43 -1.20 -8.07
N VAL A 123 -11.02 -2.40 -7.97
CA VAL A 123 -10.62 -3.58 -8.76
C VAL A 123 -11.37 -3.68 -10.10
N LEU A 124 -12.29 -2.76 -10.37
CA LEU A 124 -13.07 -2.75 -11.60
C LEU A 124 -12.30 -2.09 -12.75
N ASP A 125 -12.49 -2.63 -13.95
CA ASP A 125 -12.04 -2.01 -15.17
C ASP A 125 -12.97 -0.84 -15.54
N THR A 126 -12.62 0.36 -15.07
CA THR A 126 -13.42 1.59 -15.25
C THR A 126 -13.63 1.98 -16.72
N GLN A 127 -12.81 1.48 -17.65
CA GLN A 127 -12.98 1.74 -19.09
C GLN A 127 -14.15 0.96 -19.69
N LYS A 128 -14.60 -0.11 -19.03
CA LYS A 128 -15.74 -0.93 -19.46
C LYS A 128 -17.07 -0.48 -18.86
N LEU A 129 -17.05 0.47 -17.93
CA LEU A 129 -18.27 1.00 -17.31
C LEU A 129 -18.97 1.99 -18.25
N VAL A 130 -20.30 2.02 -18.16
CA VAL A 130 -21.14 2.89 -18.99
C VAL A 130 -22.25 3.52 -18.15
N GLY A 131 -22.77 4.66 -18.61
CA GLY A 131 -23.87 5.37 -17.95
C GLY A 131 -23.56 5.70 -16.48
N ARG A 132 -24.55 5.45 -15.61
CA ARG A 132 -24.48 5.78 -14.18
C ARG A 132 -23.23 5.23 -13.49
N ASP A 133 -22.81 4.02 -13.83
CA ASP A 133 -21.65 3.39 -13.17
C ASP A 133 -20.37 4.12 -13.50
N LYS A 134 -20.22 4.58 -14.74
CA LYS A 134 -19.09 5.42 -15.15
C LYS A 134 -19.13 6.77 -14.43
N ASP A 135 -20.31 7.39 -14.35
CA ASP A 135 -20.49 8.67 -13.68
C ASP A 135 -20.08 8.62 -12.20
N LEU A 136 -20.34 7.49 -11.51
CA LEU A 136 -19.91 7.29 -10.13
C LEU A 136 -18.39 7.41 -9.96
N PHE A 137 -17.61 6.83 -10.89
CA PHE A 137 -16.14 6.89 -10.84
C PHE A 137 -15.59 8.23 -11.31
N ASP A 138 -16.19 8.83 -12.34
CA ASP A 138 -15.78 10.14 -12.84
C ASP A 138 -16.00 11.24 -11.78
N ALA A 139 -16.97 11.05 -10.87
CA ALA A 139 -17.21 11.94 -9.74
C ALA A 139 -16.24 11.75 -8.55
N VAL A 140 -15.44 10.68 -8.51
CA VAL A 140 -14.50 10.44 -7.40
C VAL A 140 -13.41 11.52 -7.40
N PRO A 141 -13.27 12.30 -6.30
CA PRO A 141 -12.26 13.33 -6.23
C PRO A 141 -10.85 12.74 -6.34
N LYS A 142 -10.03 13.33 -7.20
CA LYS A 142 -8.59 13.03 -7.24
C LYS A 142 -7.88 14.01 -6.32
N GLY A 143 -7.15 13.49 -5.34
CA GLY A 143 -6.36 14.34 -4.45
C GLY A 143 -5.08 14.82 -5.11
N ILE A 144 -4.52 15.92 -4.61
CA ILE A 144 -3.35 16.60 -5.20
C ILE A 144 -2.07 15.77 -5.23
N ALA A 145 -2.01 14.69 -4.44
CA ALA A 145 -0.88 13.77 -4.36
C ALA A 145 -1.26 12.36 -4.87
N THR A 146 -2.44 12.20 -5.48
CA THR A 146 -2.88 10.93 -6.05
C THR A 146 -2.28 10.76 -7.44
N LEU A 147 -1.59 9.64 -7.65
CA LEU A 147 -1.08 9.25 -8.95
C LEU A 147 -2.19 8.67 -9.84
N THR A 148 -2.13 8.95 -11.14
CA THR A 148 -2.94 8.27 -12.14
C THR A 148 -2.51 6.81 -12.30
N PRO A 149 -3.36 5.92 -12.86
CA PRO A 149 -2.97 4.54 -13.15
C PRO A 149 -1.69 4.42 -14.00
N LYS A 150 -1.45 5.38 -14.90
CA LYS A 150 -0.23 5.43 -15.72
C LYS A 150 1.00 5.81 -14.89
N GLU A 151 0.87 6.73 -13.93
CA GLU A 151 1.96 7.19 -13.07
C GLU A 151 2.32 6.18 -11.97
N LEU A 152 1.37 5.34 -11.54
CA LEU A 152 1.65 4.22 -10.63
C LEU A 152 2.64 3.20 -11.21
N GLY A 153 2.80 3.17 -12.54
CA GLY A 153 3.80 2.35 -13.20
C GLY A 153 3.55 0.85 -13.05
N GLN A 154 4.64 0.08 -13.07
CA GLN A 154 4.58 -1.38 -12.99
C GLN A 154 4.66 -1.85 -11.53
N GLY A 155 3.68 -2.64 -11.11
CA GLY A 155 3.76 -3.40 -9.86
C GLY A 155 4.75 -4.56 -9.98
N LEU A 156 5.69 -4.64 -9.05
CA LEU A 156 6.60 -5.76 -8.90
C LEU A 156 5.98 -6.83 -7.99
N PRO A 157 6.21 -8.13 -8.27
CA PRO A 157 5.69 -9.20 -7.43
C PRO A 157 6.38 -9.20 -6.06
N GLU A 158 5.65 -9.60 -5.03
CA GLU A 158 6.23 -9.95 -3.74
C GLU A 158 7.18 -11.16 -3.88
N PRO A 159 8.19 -11.29 -3.01
CA PRO A 159 9.00 -12.50 -2.92
C PRO A 159 8.11 -13.74 -2.76
N HIS A 160 8.46 -14.82 -3.43
CA HIS A 160 7.71 -16.08 -3.30
C HIS A 160 7.66 -16.53 -1.83
N VAL A 161 6.52 -17.05 -1.38
CA VAL A 161 6.25 -17.39 0.02
C VAL A 161 7.28 -18.31 0.66
N SER A 162 7.95 -19.15 -0.14
CA SER A 162 9.04 -20.03 0.33
C SER A 162 10.30 -19.28 0.79
N TRP A 163 10.45 -18.00 0.43
CA TRP A 163 11.58 -17.15 0.80
C TRP A 163 11.27 -16.26 2.01
N VAL A 164 9.99 -15.97 2.27
CA VAL A 164 9.56 -15.01 3.30
C VAL A 164 10.13 -15.37 4.66
N GLN A 165 9.94 -16.62 5.10
CA GLN A 165 10.43 -17.09 6.41
C GLN A 165 11.96 -16.98 6.54
N ALA A 166 12.70 -17.26 5.47
CA ALA A 166 14.16 -17.18 5.49
C ALA A 166 14.64 -15.72 5.56
N LEU A 167 14.00 -14.82 4.81
CA LEU A 167 14.28 -13.37 4.84
C LEU A 167 13.97 -12.77 6.21
N GLU A 168 12.80 -13.07 6.78
CA GLU A 168 12.39 -12.60 8.10
C GLU A 168 13.36 -13.07 9.19
N LYS A 169 13.72 -14.35 9.17
CA LYS A 169 14.69 -14.91 10.12
C LYS A 169 16.03 -14.16 10.04
N LYS A 170 16.59 -13.98 8.85
CA LYS A 170 17.87 -13.28 8.66
C LYS A 170 17.78 -11.81 9.06
N TRP A 171 16.66 -11.13 8.78
CA TRP A 171 16.41 -9.77 9.22
C TRP A 171 16.45 -9.66 10.75
N LEU A 172 15.73 -10.55 11.46
CA LEU A 172 15.70 -10.55 12.92
C LEU A 172 17.07 -10.83 13.52
N GLU A 173 17.80 -11.82 12.99
CA GLU A 173 19.17 -12.15 13.42
C GLU A 173 20.14 -10.97 13.28
N THR A 174 19.97 -10.17 12.23
CA THR A 174 20.86 -9.05 11.89
C THR A 174 20.51 -7.78 12.66
N TYR A 175 19.22 -7.46 12.79
CA TYR A 175 18.77 -6.12 13.22
C TYR A 175 17.91 -6.06 14.50
N SER A 176 17.47 -7.19 15.07
CA SER A 176 16.60 -7.19 16.28
C SER A 176 17.37 -7.28 17.61
N LYS A 177 18.55 -6.68 17.70
CA LYS A 177 19.38 -6.65 18.91
C LYS A 177 19.16 -5.41 19.75
#